data_AF-A0A7Y9SW87-F1
#
_entry.id   AF-A0A7Y9SW87-F1
#
_cell.length_a   1.000
_cell.length_b   1.000
_cell.length_c   1.000
_cell.angle_alpha   90.00
_cell.angle_beta   90.00
_cell.angle_gamma   90.00
#
_symmetry.space_group_name_H-M   'P 1'
#
loop_
_entity.id
_entity.type
_entity.pdbx_description
1 polymer ?
#
loop_
_entity_poly.entity_id
_entity_poly.type
_entity_poly.pdbx_seq_one_letter_code
_entity_poly.pdbx_strand_id
1 'polypeptide(L)'
;MTGKCDAPKFESAGGHWNPADAQHGLDAPAGQHAGDMPNLVVDDNGRGTLEYELKGATFAGLMDDDGSAMVVHASADDQKTDPSGNSGDRIACGIFKSG
;
A
#
# COMPACT_ATOMS: atom_id res chain seq x y z
N MET A 1 2.02 -8.33 3.91
CA MET A 1 3.07 -7.31 3.71
C MET A 1 4.33 -7.70 4.47
N THR A 2 5.47 -7.10 4.15
CA THR A 2 6.70 -7.12 4.95
C THR A 2 7.45 -5.80 4.77
N GLY A 3 8.32 -5.43 5.70
CA GLY A 3 9.19 -4.26 5.66
C GLY A 3 10.45 -4.45 4.82
N LYS A 4 10.30 -4.89 3.57
CA LYS A 4 11.42 -5.12 2.63
C LYS A 4 11.17 -4.49 1.26
N CYS A 5 12.17 -3.80 0.73
CA CYS A 5 12.11 -3.07 -0.54
C CYS A 5 13.26 -3.48 -1.48
N ASP A 6 13.36 -4.77 -1.81
CA ASP A 6 14.40 -5.30 -2.69
C ASP A 6 14.14 -4.88 -4.15
N ALA A 7 15.03 -4.03 -4.67
CA ALA A 7 15.00 -3.57 -6.05
C ALA A 7 15.33 -4.71 -7.04
N PRO A 8 14.87 -4.64 -8.30
CA PRO A 8 14.18 -3.49 -8.92
C PRO A 8 12.65 -3.55 -8.84
N LYS A 9 12.07 -4.70 -8.50
CA LYS A 9 10.61 -4.90 -8.58
C LYS A 9 9.87 -4.72 -7.27
N PHE A 10 10.57 -4.66 -6.14
CA PHE A 10 9.98 -4.51 -4.80
C PHE A 10 8.95 -5.58 -4.43
N GLU A 11 9.01 -6.77 -5.05
CA GLU A 11 8.14 -7.91 -4.76
C GLU A 11 8.31 -8.39 -3.31
N SER A 12 9.49 -8.17 -2.72
CA SER A 12 9.82 -8.48 -1.32
C SER A 12 8.87 -7.85 -0.31
N ALA A 13 8.22 -6.73 -0.64
CA ALA A 13 7.24 -6.07 0.24
C ALA A 13 5.98 -6.93 0.49
N GLY A 14 5.79 -8.03 -0.27
CA GLY A 14 4.63 -8.89 -0.17
C GLY A 14 3.36 -8.24 -0.73
N GLY A 15 2.18 -8.76 -0.35
CA GLY A 15 0.88 -8.17 -0.69
C GLY A 15 0.47 -7.04 0.26
N HIS A 16 -0.68 -6.41 -0.02
CA HIS A 16 -1.25 -5.34 0.79
C HIS A 16 -1.45 -5.80 2.25
N TRP A 17 -1.51 -4.83 3.17
CA TRP A 17 -1.84 -5.12 4.56
C TRP A 17 -3.32 -5.50 4.66
N ASN A 18 -3.61 -6.78 4.92
CA ASN A 18 -4.97 -7.29 4.93
C ASN A 18 -5.23 -8.26 6.12
N PRO A 19 -5.27 -7.75 7.37
CA PRO A 19 -5.52 -8.57 8.55
C PRO A 19 -6.97 -9.11 8.62
N ALA A 20 -7.90 -8.50 7.87
CA ALA A 20 -9.32 -8.85 7.88
C ALA A 20 -9.73 -9.81 6.75
N ASP A 21 -8.77 -10.23 5.90
CA ASP A 21 -9.04 -11.04 4.70
C ASP A 21 -10.14 -10.43 3.80
N ALA A 22 -10.09 -9.10 3.66
CA ALA A 22 -11.00 -8.31 2.86
C ALA A 22 -10.61 -8.34 1.37
N GLN A 23 -11.50 -7.85 0.49
CA GLN A 23 -11.17 -7.63 -0.92
C GLN A 23 -10.44 -6.30 -1.12
N HIS A 24 -9.77 -6.14 -2.24
CA HIS A 24 -9.13 -4.87 -2.63
C HIS A 24 -10.15 -3.76 -2.93
N GLY A 25 -9.83 -2.54 -2.52
CA GLY A 25 -10.44 -1.30 -2.99
C GLY A 25 -11.35 -0.61 -1.98
N LEU A 26 -11.25 0.73 -1.90
CA LEU A 26 -11.98 1.58 -0.93
C LEU A 26 -13.51 1.39 -0.94
N ASP A 27 -14.08 1.03 -2.09
CA ASP A 27 -15.52 0.84 -2.30
C ASP A 27 -15.96 -0.64 -2.27
N ALA A 28 -15.07 -1.55 -1.87
CA ALA A 28 -15.38 -2.97 -1.78
C ALA A 28 -16.53 -3.23 -0.77
N PRO A 29 -17.61 -3.95 -1.17
CA PRO A 29 -18.80 -4.14 -0.31
C PRO A 29 -18.53 -4.82 1.03
N ALA A 30 -17.50 -5.66 1.10
CA ALA A 30 -17.09 -6.38 2.31
C ALA A 30 -15.95 -5.69 3.09
N GLY A 31 -15.62 -4.45 2.71
CA GLY A 31 -14.45 -3.73 3.21
C GLY A 31 -13.23 -3.93 2.30
N GLN A 32 -12.31 -2.98 2.41
CA GLN A 32 -11.04 -2.91 1.68
C GLN A 32 -9.92 -3.63 2.42
N HIS A 33 -8.77 -3.85 1.76
CA HIS A 33 -7.56 -4.17 2.51
C HIS A 33 -7.25 -3.02 3.47
N ALA A 34 -6.79 -3.32 4.69
CA ALA A 34 -6.50 -2.29 5.69
C ALA A 34 -5.36 -1.33 5.28
N GLY A 35 -4.53 -1.73 4.31
CA GLY A 35 -3.48 -0.90 3.72
C GLY A 35 -3.88 -0.17 2.43
N ASP A 36 -5.11 -0.32 1.93
CA ASP A 36 -5.56 0.40 0.74
C ASP A 36 -5.71 1.90 1.03
N MET A 37 -5.31 2.71 0.05
CA MET A 37 -5.26 4.17 0.14
C MET A 37 -5.76 4.81 -1.16
N PRO A 38 -6.22 6.07 -1.11
CA PRO A 38 -6.51 6.83 -2.33
C PRO A 38 -5.28 6.98 -3.21
N ASN A 39 -5.51 7.17 -4.52
CA ASN A 39 -4.45 7.45 -5.48
C ASN A 39 -3.68 8.73 -5.11
N LEU A 40 -2.34 8.66 -5.12
CA LEU A 40 -1.47 9.84 -5.06
C LEU A 40 -1.56 10.62 -6.38
N VAL A 41 -1.95 11.88 -6.31
CA VAL A 41 -1.95 12.78 -7.47
C VAL A 41 -0.63 13.55 -7.51
N VAL A 42 0.06 13.45 -8.64
CA VAL A 42 1.36 14.10 -8.90
C VAL A 42 1.15 15.23 -9.90
N ASP A 43 1.69 16.40 -9.60
CA ASP A 43 1.61 17.58 -10.47
C ASP A 43 2.61 17.54 -11.65
N ASP A 44 2.52 18.51 -12.54
CA ASP A 44 3.42 18.63 -13.70
C ASP A 44 4.90 18.84 -13.32
N ASN A 45 5.19 19.14 -12.05
CA ASN A 45 6.56 19.27 -11.53
C ASN A 45 7.07 17.94 -10.93
N GLY A 46 6.31 16.86 -11.02
CA GLY A 46 6.66 15.56 -10.48
C GLY A 46 6.55 15.48 -8.94
N ARG A 47 5.71 16.33 -8.32
CA ARG A 47 5.49 16.32 -6.86
C ARG A 47 4.03 16.02 -6.53
N GLY A 48 3.84 15.23 -5.48
CA GLY A 48 2.52 14.95 -4.92
C GLY A 48 2.63 14.80 -3.41
N THR A 49 1.56 15.19 -2.71
CA THR A 49 1.41 15.00 -1.26
C THR A 49 0.08 14.30 -1.02
N LEU A 50 0.12 13.19 -0.28
CA LEU A 50 -1.06 12.48 0.20
C LEU A 50 -1.02 12.48 1.72
N GLU A 51 -2.11 12.93 2.34
CA GLU A 51 -2.37 12.77 3.76
C GLU A 51 -3.60 11.88 3.90
N TYR A 52 -3.43 10.75 4.58
CA TYR A 52 -4.49 9.77 4.77
C TYR A 52 -4.34 9.04 6.10
N GLU A 53 -5.48 8.79 6.75
CA GLU A 53 -5.55 8.03 7.99
C GLU A 53 -5.97 6.58 7.66
N LEU A 54 -5.08 5.62 7.93
CA LEU A 54 -5.41 4.20 7.87
C LEU A 54 -6.26 3.83 9.10
N LYS A 55 -7.57 3.74 8.91
CA LYS A 55 -8.50 3.39 10.00
C LYS A 55 -8.18 2.01 10.58
N GLY A 56 -8.00 1.96 11.90
CA GLY A 56 -7.67 0.72 12.61
C GLY A 56 -6.19 0.33 12.56
N ALA A 57 -5.35 1.10 11.87
CA ALA A 57 -3.90 0.93 11.95
C ALA A 57 -3.37 1.27 13.34
N THR A 58 -2.39 0.48 13.79
CA THR A 58 -1.64 0.73 15.01
C THR A 58 -0.15 0.61 14.69
N PHE A 59 0.71 1.31 15.45
CA PHE A 59 2.15 1.13 15.32
C PHE A 59 2.58 -0.32 15.53
N ALA A 60 1.96 -1.01 16.49
CA ALA A 60 2.24 -2.43 16.74
C ALA A 60 1.91 -3.34 15.55
N GLY A 61 0.88 -3.01 14.76
CA GLY A 61 0.50 -3.79 13.58
C GLY A 61 1.24 -3.40 12.29
N LEU A 62 1.75 -2.17 12.19
CA LEU A 62 2.52 -1.71 11.03
C LEU A 62 4.04 -1.84 11.22
N MET A 63 4.52 -1.92 12.45
CA MET A 63 5.93 -2.10 12.82
C MET A 63 6.08 -3.37 13.66
N ASP A 64 5.41 -4.44 13.22
CA ASP A 64 5.56 -5.78 13.76
C ASP A 64 6.93 -6.39 13.38
N ASP A 65 7.13 -7.68 13.68
CA ASP A 65 8.45 -8.33 13.62
C ASP A 65 9.12 -8.28 12.24
N ASP A 66 8.34 -8.26 11.14
CA ASP A 66 8.86 -8.09 9.79
C ASP A 66 8.59 -6.71 9.18
N GLY A 67 7.81 -5.86 9.85
CA GLY A 67 7.53 -4.48 9.50
C GLY A 67 6.64 -4.33 8.26
N SER A 68 6.47 -3.09 7.81
CA SER A 68 5.65 -2.74 6.64
C SER A 68 6.43 -1.98 5.58
N ALA A 69 5.88 -1.91 4.38
CA ALA A 69 6.37 -1.04 3.32
C ALA A 69 5.23 -0.20 2.71
N MET A 70 5.51 1.08 2.47
CA MET A 70 4.74 1.91 1.54
C MET A 70 5.22 1.64 0.12
N VAL A 71 4.30 1.38 -0.80
CA VAL A 71 4.63 1.15 -2.21
C VAL A 71 3.89 2.17 -3.07
N VAL A 72 4.61 2.80 -4.00
CA VAL A 72 4.01 3.61 -5.07
C VAL A 72 4.02 2.79 -6.35
N HIS A 73 2.87 2.74 -7.02
CA HIS A 73 2.66 1.98 -8.25
C HIS A 73 2.78 2.86 -9.50
N ALA A 74 3.01 2.22 -10.65
CA ALA A 74 3.22 2.87 -11.95
C ALA A 74 1.93 3.45 -12.55
N SER A 75 0.76 2.93 -12.16
CA SER A 75 -0.55 3.33 -12.68
C SER A 75 -1.52 3.57 -11.53
N ALA A 76 -2.57 4.34 -11.84
CA ALA A 76 -3.64 4.60 -10.88
C ALA A 76 -4.39 3.30 -10.55
N ASP A 77 -4.69 3.13 -9.27
CA ASP A 77 -5.52 2.06 -8.75
C ASP A 77 -6.99 2.29 -9.16
N ASP A 78 -7.64 1.26 -9.69
CA ASP A 78 -9.05 1.26 -10.10
C ASP A 78 -10.03 1.10 -8.93
N GLN A 79 -9.51 0.92 -7.71
CA GLN A 79 -10.20 0.78 -6.43
C GLN A 79 -11.18 -0.39 -6.38
N LYS A 80 -10.95 -1.44 -7.19
CA LYS A 80 -11.90 -2.55 -7.31
C LYS A 80 -11.28 -3.92 -7.61
N THR A 81 -10.28 -3.97 -8.48
CA THR A 81 -9.79 -5.25 -9.02
C THR A 81 -8.84 -5.93 -8.04
N ASP A 82 -9.17 -7.14 -7.58
CA ASP A 82 -8.25 -7.94 -6.79
C ASP A 82 -6.99 -8.35 -7.60
N PRO A 83 -5.80 -8.41 -6.97
CA PRO A 83 -5.53 -8.12 -5.56
C PRO A 83 -5.04 -6.69 -5.29
N SER A 84 -4.90 -5.84 -6.32
CA SER A 84 -4.16 -4.57 -6.20
C SER A 84 -4.56 -3.52 -7.24
N GLY A 85 -5.82 -3.50 -7.64
CA GLY A 85 -6.44 -2.41 -8.38
C GLY A 85 -5.94 -2.16 -9.80
N ASN A 86 -5.34 -3.16 -10.44
CA ASN A 86 -4.65 -2.99 -11.73
C ASN A 86 -3.58 -1.88 -11.74
N SER A 87 -2.99 -1.58 -10.58
CA SER A 87 -2.04 -0.47 -10.40
C SER A 87 -0.70 -0.65 -11.10
N GLY A 88 -0.43 -1.83 -11.68
CA GLY A 88 0.80 -2.11 -12.44
C GLY A 88 2.04 -2.26 -11.56
N ASP A 89 3.22 -2.03 -12.15
CA ASP A 89 4.52 -2.25 -11.51
C ASP A 89 4.72 -1.37 -10.27
N ARG A 90 5.53 -1.86 -9.32
CA ARG A 90 5.96 -1.11 -8.13
C ARG A 90 7.16 -0.24 -8.51
N ILE A 91 7.05 1.08 -8.38
CA ILE A 91 8.08 2.04 -8.84
C ILE A 91 8.85 2.71 -7.71
N ALA A 92 8.32 2.70 -6.49
CA ALA A 92 9.03 3.14 -5.30
C ALA A 92 8.56 2.35 -4.07
N CYS A 93 9.45 2.22 -3.08
CA CYS A 93 9.17 1.46 -1.88
C CYS A 93 9.90 2.11 -0.68
N GLY A 94 9.20 2.26 0.45
CA GLY A 94 9.76 2.80 1.69
C GLY A 94 9.36 1.95 2.89
N ILE A 95 10.32 1.61 3.75
CA ILE A 95 10.12 0.69 4.88
C ILE A 95 9.69 1.47 6.14
N PHE A 96 8.68 0.94 6.83
CA PHE A 96 8.36 1.28 8.22
C PHE A 96 8.70 0.10 9.11
N LYS A 97 9.64 0.28 10.02
CA LYS A 97 10.00 -0.72 11.03
C LYS A 97 10.47 -0.04 12.30
N SER A 98 10.40 -0.76 13.42
CA SER A 98 11.09 -0.35 14.64
C SER A 98 12.61 -0.28 14.40
N GLY A 99 13.26 0.72 14.98
CA GLY A 99 14.71 0.93 14.91
C GLY A 99 15.51 -0.15 15.62
#